data_AF-A0A3D4XCL5-F1
#
_entry.id   AF-A0A3D4XCL5-F1
#
_cell.length_a   1.000
_cell.length_b   1.000
_cell.length_c   1.000
_cell.angle_alpha   90.00
_cell.angle_beta   90.00
_cell.angle_gamma   90.00
#
_symmetry.space_group_name_H-M   'P 1'
#
loop_
_entity.id
_entity.type
_entity.pdbx_description
1 polymer ?
#
loop_
_entity_poly.entity_id
_entity_poly.type
_entity_poly.pdbx_seq_one_letter_code
_entity_poly.pdbx_strand_id
1 'polypeptide(L)' 'MELPNTVEGLVRLADMVDDYYRFDEEQYQVVGEHSGRAYRLGDPVRVRVKGADAAAKTIDFSLVDGE' A
#
# COMPACT_ATOMS: atom_id res chain seq x y z
N MET A 1 -3.39 2.06 -7.46
CA MET A 1 -2.01 1.75 -7.90
C MET A 1 -2.15 0.86 -9.11
N GLU A 2 -1.67 1.30 -10.26
CA GLU A 2 -1.85 0.59 -11.51
C GLU A 2 -0.51 -0.03 -11.92
N LEU A 3 -0.48 -1.35 -12.06
CA LEU A 3 0.68 -2.03 -12.64
C LEU A 3 0.68 -1.88 -14.17
N PRO A 4 1.82 -2.00 -14.86
CA PRO A 4 1.90 -1.90 -16.33
C PRO A 4 1.03 -2.92 -17.08
N ASN A 5 0.64 -3.99 -16.39
CA ASN A 5 -0.28 -5.02 -16.87
C ASN A 5 -1.76 -4.70 -16.52
N THR A 6 -2.06 -3.45 -16.14
CA THR A 6 -3.40 -2.94 -15.78
C THR A 6 -4.02 -3.63 -14.57
N VAL A 7 -3.23 -4.40 -13.82
CA VAL A 7 -3.67 -5.05 -12.60
C VAL A 7 -3.74 -4.01 -11.49
N GLU A 8 -4.90 -3.95 -10.85
CA GLU A 8 -5.16 -3.15 -9.67
C GLU A 8 -5.35 -4.06 -8.45
N GLY A 9 -5.04 -3.52 -7.28
CA GLY A 9 -5.19 -4.21 -6.02
C GLY A 9 -4.96 -3.27 -4.85
N LEU A 10 -5.14 -3.79 -3.64
CA LEU A 10 -5.19 -3.00 -2.42
C LEU A 10 -4.12 -3.50 -1.45
N VAL A 11 -3.45 -2.57 -0.78
CA VAL A 11 -2.64 -2.84 0.42
C VAL A 11 -3.45 -2.39 1.61
N ARG A 12 -3.65 -3.27 2.59
CA ARG A 12 -4.33 -2.90 3.84
C ARG A 12 -3.32 -2.24 4.76
N LEU A 13 -3.64 -1.07 5.31
CA LEU A 13 -2.78 -0.40 6.30
C LEU A 13 -2.52 -1.29 7.52
N ALA A 14 -3.48 -2.14 7.89
CA ALA A 14 -3.30 -3.12 8.97
C ALA A 14 -2.21 -4.18 8.70
N ASP A 15 -1.82 -4.39 7.44
CA ASP A 15 -0.71 -5.28 7.08
C ASP A 15 0.66 -4.57 7.19
N MET A 16 0.69 -3.26 7.39
CA MET A 16 1.92 -2.45 7.55
C MET A 16 2.33 -2.40 9.02
N VAL A 17 2.78 -3.55 9.53
CA VAL A 17 3.12 -3.75 10.95
C VAL A 17 4.48 -3.15 11.37
N ASP A 18 5.19 -2.53 10.43
CA ASP A 18 6.50 -1.91 10.65
C ASP A 18 6.43 -0.55 11.37
N ASP A 19 5.27 0.12 11.32
CA ASP A 19 5.07 1.43 11.92
C ASP A 19 3.60 1.67 12.31
N TYR A 20 3.34 2.70 13.10
CA TYR A 20 2.00 3.22 13.31
C TYR A 20 1.70 4.30 12.25
N TYR A 21 0.81 3.95 11.33
CA TYR A 21 0.47 4.80 10.19
C TYR A 21 -0.77 5.66 10.47
N ARG A 22 -0.63 6.98 10.36
CA ARG A 22 -1.71 7.97 10.49
C ARG A 22 -2.10 8.53 9.13
N PHE A 23 -3.40 8.60 8.86
CA PHE A 23 -3.92 9.30 7.68
C PHE A 23 -3.91 10.83 7.89
N ASP A 24 -3.31 11.53 6.95
CA ASP A 24 -3.27 12.99 6.83
C ASP A 24 -4.21 13.38 5.68
N GLU A 25 -5.40 13.86 6.05
CA GLU A 25 -6.47 14.23 5.13
C GLU A 25 -6.13 15.46 4.28
N GLU A 26 -5.32 16.37 4.81
CA GLU A 26 -4.99 17.63 4.15
C GLU A 26 -4.07 17.39 2.97
N GLN A 27 -3.14 16.44 3.12
CA GLN A 27 -2.19 16.05 2.06
C GLN A 27 -2.55 14.74 1.36
N TYR A 28 -3.68 14.12 1.69
CA TYR A 28 -4.12 12.83 1.13
C TYR A 28 -3.01 11.76 1.16
N GLN A 29 -2.38 11.62 2.33
CA GLN A 29 -1.23 10.74 2.53
C GLN A 29 -1.35 9.94 3.82
N VAL A 30 -0.60 8.85 3.91
CA VAL A 30 -0.47 8.08 5.14
C VAL A 30 0.96 8.22 5.63
N VAL A 31 1.17 8.65 6.87
CA VAL A 31 2.49 8.93 7.46
C VAL A 31 2.74 8.01 8.65
N GLY A 32 3.87 7.32 8.65
CA GLY A 32 4.36 6.52 9.77
C GLY A 32 4.91 7.42 10.88
N GLU A 33 4.42 7.24 12.11
CA GLU A 33 4.81 8.08 13.25
C GLU A 33 6.26 7.87 13.70
N HIS A 34 6.78 6.64 13.60
CA HIS A 34 8.15 6.34 14.05
C HIS A 34 9.19 6.49 12.94
N SER A 35 8.88 6.06 11.72
CA SER A 35 9.79 6.09 10.57
C SER A 35 9.75 7.40 9.80
N GLY A 36 8.67 8.18 9.93
CA GLY A 36 8.42 9.37 9.11
C GLY A 36 8.09 9.04 7.65
N ARG A 37 7.89 7.77 7.30
CA ARG A 37 7.57 7.35 5.93
C ARG A 37 6.19 7.83 5.54
N ALA A 38 6.10 8.55 4.43
CA ALA A 38 4.84 9.01 3.86
C ALA A 38 4.54 8.25 2.57
N TYR A 39 3.33 7.72 2.46
CA TYR A 39 2.79 7.11 1.25
C TYR A 39 1.68 7.99 0.70
N ARG A 40 1.86 8.52 -0.51
CA ARG A 40 0.87 9.37 -1.18
C ARG A 40 0.20 8.64 -2.32
N LEU A 41 -1.00 9.09 -2.64
CA LEU A 41 -1.66 8.63 -3.85
C LEU A 41 -0.83 9.03 -5.09
N GLY A 42 -0.46 8.03 -5.90
CA GLY A 42 0.34 8.22 -7.10
C GLY A 42 1.82 7.95 -6.94
N ASP A 43 2.31 7.77 -5.71
CA ASP A 43 3.71 7.41 -5.49
C ASP A 43 4.00 5.99 -6.00
N PRO A 44 5.14 5.78 -6.70
CA PRO A 44 5.58 4.45 -7.07
C PRO A 44 6.06 3.73 -5.81
N VAL A 45 5.47 2.56 -5.52
CA VAL A 45 5.90 1.70 -4.41
C VAL A 45 6.23 0.29 -4.91
N ARG A 46 6.92 -0.48 -4.07
CA ARG A 46 7.19 -1.89 -4.35
C ARG A 46 6.18 -2.73 -3.56
N VAL A 47 5.52 -3.64 -4.26
CA VAL A 47 4.51 -4.53 -3.66
C VAL A 47 4.82 -5.98 -3.96
N ARG A 48 4.40 -6.86 -3.06
CA ARG A 48 4.39 -8.31 -3.24
C ARG A 48 2.96 -8.80 -3.23
N VAL A 49 2.62 -9.66 -4.18
CA VAL A 49 1.30 -10.31 -4.26
C VAL A 49 1.16 -11.23 -3.05
N LYS A 50 0.15 -10.96 -2.21
CA LYS A 50 -0.21 -11.78 -1.03
C LYS A 50 -1.23 -12.85 -1.42
N GLY A 51 -2.17 -12.50 -2.30
CA GLY A 51 -3.19 -13.41 -2.80
C GLY A 51 -4.00 -12.80 -3.93
N ALA A 52 -4.72 -13.64 -4.65
CA ALA A 52 -5.65 -13.24 -5.68
C ALA A 52 -6.94 -14.05 -5.53
N ASP A 53 -8.08 -13.36 -5.52
CA ASP A 53 -9.40 -13.96 -5.50
C ASP A 53 -10.10 -13.67 -6.83
N ALA A 54 -10.27 -14.71 -7.65
CA ALA A 54 -10.89 -14.60 -8.96
C ALA A 54 -12.41 -14.38 -8.89
N ALA A 55 -13.08 -14.85 -7.83
CA ALA A 55 -14.51 -14.67 -7.64
C ALA A 55 -14.83 -13.22 -7.23
N ALA A 56 -14.04 -12.67 -6.30
CA ALA A 56 -14.13 -11.28 -5.88
C ALA A 56 -13.51 -10.30 -6.88
N LYS A 57 -12.69 -10.79 -7.84
CA LYS A 57 -11.88 -10.00 -8.77
C LYS A 57 -10.94 -9.02 -8.04
N THR A 58 -10.37 -9.48 -6.94
CA THR A 58 -9.48 -8.67 -6.09
C THR A 58 -8.10 -9.28 -5.99
N ILE A 59 -7.08 -8.42 -5.91
CA ILE A 59 -5.71 -8.82 -5.63
C ILE A 59 -5.27 -8.10 -4.37
N ASP A 60 -4.84 -8.87 -3.38
CA ASP A 60 -4.29 -8.36 -2.13
C ASP A 60 -2.78 -8.23 -2.27
N PHE A 61 -2.29 -7.04 -1.99
CA PHE A 61 -0.87 -6.71 -1.99
C PHE A 61 -0.36 -6.53 -0.56
N SER A 62 0.93 -6.78 -0.39
CA SER A 62 1.71 -6.38 0.78
C SER A 62 2.76 -5.37 0.33
N LEU A 63 2.92 -4.29 1.09
CA LEU A 63 3.98 -3.31 0.86
C LEU A 63 5.32 -3.98 1.16
N VAL A 64 6.25 -3.90 0.20
CA VAL A 64 7.63 -4.34 0.40
C VAL A 64 8.44 -3.07 0.58
N ASP A 65 8.68 -2.75 1.83
CA ASP A 65 9.61 -1.70 2.15
C ASP A 65 11.01 -2.09 1.65
N GLY A 66 11.69 -1.14 1.01
CA GLY A 66 13.04 -1.37 0.48
C GLY A 66 14.02 -1.51 1.64
N GLU A 67 14.79 -2.59 1.63
CA GLU A 67 16.14 -2.58 2.21
C GLU A 67 16.95 -1.38 1.68
#